data_AF-A0A6B1XC68-F1
#
_entry.id   AF-A0A6B1XC68-F1
#
_cell.length_a   1.000
_cell.length_b   1.000
_cell.length_c   1.000
_cell.angle_alpha   90.00
_cell.angle_beta   90.00
_cell.angle_gamma   90.00
#
_symmetry.space_group_name_H-M   'P 1'
#
loop_
_entity.id
_entity.type
_entity.pdbx_description
1 polymer ?
#
loop_
_entity_poly.entity_id
_entity_poly.type
_entity_poly.pdbx_seq_one_letter_code
_entity_poly.pdbx_strand_id
1 'polypeptide(L)'
;MQRINKKSAVEKEKVDRYISLLNAFYKLDEAIIANGVMVKIENGKQTYWKANPAVSEKNRINSALITLEKDFKPVKTTPKASKTATTSDEKGGLV
;
A
#
# COMPACT_ATOMS: atom_id res chain seq x y z
N MET A 1 11.77 -12.61 -5.44
CA MET A 1 10.64 -12.63 -4.49
C MET A 1 9.48 -11.84 -5.08
N GLN A 2 8.33 -12.47 -5.30
CA GLN A 2 7.15 -11.77 -5.81
C GLN A 2 6.35 -11.26 -4.60
N ARG A 3 6.25 -9.93 -4.44
CA ARG A 3 5.52 -9.30 -3.32
C ARG A 3 4.00 -9.31 -3.51
N ILE A 4 3.54 -9.51 -4.76
CA ILE A 4 2.13 -9.40 -5.15
C ILE A 4 1.77 -10.50 -6.16
N ASN A 5 0.76 -11.30 -5.83
CA ASN A 5 0.07 -12.24 -6.69
C ASN A 5 -0.92 -11.50 -7.60
N LYS A 6 -0.49 -11.27 -8.86
CA LYS A 6 -1.28 -10.59 -9.90
C LYS A 6 -2.60 -11.28 -10.26
N LYS A 7 -2.79 -12.56 -9.89
CA LYS A 7 -4.02 -13.32 -10.17
C LYS A 7 -5.05 -13.19 -9.05
N SER A 8 -4.67 -12.65 -7.90
CA SER A 8 -5.60 -12.40 -6.79
C SER A 8 -6.34 -11.09 -7.04
N ALA A 9 -7.67 -11.16 -7.16
CA ALA A 9 -8.52 -9.97 -7.29
C ALA A 9 -8.35 -9.02 -6.10
N VAL A 10 -8.17 -9.57 -4.89
CA VAL A 10 -7.96 -8.80 -3.66
C VAL A 10 -6.65 -8.04 -3.70
N GLU A 11 -5.56 -8.68 -4.14
CA GLU A 11 -4.27 -8.00 -4.20
C GLU A 11 -4.20 -6.97 -5.32
N LYS A 12 -4.88 -7.25 -6.45
CA LYS A 12 -5.04 -6.26 -7.52
C LYS A 12 -5.78 -5.02 -7.02
N GLU A 13 -6.90 -5.20 -6.32
CA GLU A 13 -7.68 -4.10 -5.77
C GLU A 13 -6.87 -3.26 -4.77
N LYS A 14 -6.05 -3.89 -3.92
CA LYS A 14 -5.14 -3.17 -3.02
C LYS A 14 -4.15 -2.29 -3.76
N VAL A 15 -3.58 -2.77 -4.87
CA VAL A 15 -2.67 -1.99 -5.73
C VAL A 15 -3.41 -0.83 -6.38
N ASP A 16 -4.58 -1.09 -6.98
CA ASP A 16 -5.39 -0.07 -7.64
C ASP A 16 -5.79 1.04 -6.65
N ARG A 17 -6.17 0.65 -5.42
CA ARG A 17 -6.48 1.57 -4.33
C ARG A 17 -5.26 2.39 -3.90
N TYR A 18 -4.09 1.77 -3.76
CA TYR A 18 -2.85 2.47 -3.42
C TYR A 18 -2.52 3.54 -4.47
N ILE A 19 -2.61 3.20 -5.76
CA ILE A 19 -2.40 4.14 -6.87
C ILE A 19 -3.41 5.29 -6.80
N SER A 20 -4.68 5.00 -6.55
CA SER A 20 -5.72 6.02 -6.41
C SER A 20 -5.42 7.00 -5.27
N LEU A 21 -4.98 6.50 -4.11
CA LEU A 21 -4.61 7.34 -2.96
C LEU A 21 -3.37 8.17 -3.25
N LEU A 22 -2.37 7.62 -3.94
CA LEU A 22 -1.17 8.33 -4.33
C LEU A 22 -1.47 9.47 -5.31
N ASN A 23 -2.36 9.24 -6.27
CA ASN A 23 -2.83 10.27 -7.19
C ASN A 23 -3.54 11.41 -6.44
N ALA A 24 -4.38 11.09 -5.46
CA ALA A 24 -5.04 12.09 -4.63
C ALA A 24 -4.02 12.87 -3.77
N PHE A 25 -3.01 12.19 -3.22
CA PHE A 25 -1.93 12.80 -2.46
C PHE A 25 -1.18 13.88 -3.27
N TYR A 26 -0.83 13.59 -4.53
CA TYR A 26 -0.15 14.57 -5.39
C TYR A 26 -1.05 15.73 -5.83
N LYS A 27 -2.34 15.47 -6.08
CA LYS A 27 -3.30 16.55 -6.35
C LYS A 27 -3.45 17.52 -5.18
N LEU A 28 -3.38 17.01 -3.95
CA LEU A 28 -3.37 17.87 -2.76
C LEU A 28 -2.08 18.69 -2.68
N ASP A 29 -0.94 18.15 -3.11
CA ASP A 29 0.29 18.92 -3.21
C ASP A 29 0.18 20.08 -4.19
N GLU A 30 -0.34 19.83 -5.39
CA GLU A 30 -0.60 20.87 -6.37
C GLU A 30 -1.52 21.96 -5.80
N ALA A 31 -2.58 21.57 -5.09
CA ALA A 31 -3.50 22.51 -4.44
C ALA A 31 -2.83 23.33 -3.33
N ILE A 32 -1.94 22.74 -2.53
CA ILE A 32 -1.19 23.44 -1.48
C ILE A 32 -0.16 24.40 -2.09
N ILE A 33 0.53 24.00 -3.16
CA ILE A 33 1.48 24.86 -3.88
C ILE A 33 0.75 26.07 -4.48
N ALA A 34 -0.42 25.84 -5.10
CA ALA A 34 -1.19 26.91 -5.76
C ALA A 34 -1.82 27.90 -4.76
N ASN A 35 -2.34 27.41 -3.63
CA ASN A 35 -3.12 28.23 -2.69
C ASN A 35 -2.34 28.64 -1.42
N GLY A 36 -1.16 28.06 -1.22
CA GLY A 36 -0.39 28.20 0.00
C GLY A 36 -0.87 27.29 1.14
N VAL A 37 -0.05 27.23 2.19
CA VAL A 37 -0.35 26.47 3.43
C VAL A 37 -1.39 27.15 4.31
N MET A 38 -1.58 28.46 4.14
CA MET A 38 -2.57 29.28 4.82
C MET A 38 -3.44 29.96 3.77
N VAL A 39 -4.75 29.91 3.96
CA VAL A 39 -5.73 30.58 3.11
C VAL A 39 -6.27 31.82 3.81
N LYS A 40 -6.33 32.93 3.07
CA LYS A 40 -6.98 34.15 3.51
C LYS A 40 -8.47 34.02 3.23
N ILE A 41 -9.29 34.34 4.22
CA ILE A 41 -10.73 34.37 4.06
C ILE A 41 -11.19 35.78 4.43
N GLU A 42 -11.95 36.37 3.52
CA GLU A 42 -12.48 37.72 3.64
C GLU A 42 -14.00 37.64 3.81
N ASN A 43 -14.52 38.20 4.90
CA ASN A 43 -15.96 38.27 5.19
C ASN A 43 -16.34 39.72 5.47
N GLY A 44 -16.79 40.41 4.41
CA GLY A 44 -17.07 41.84 4.47
C GLY A 44 -15.83 42.64 4.85
N LYS A 45 -15.82 43.23 6.05
CA LYS A 45 -14.68 44.01 6.58
C LYS A 45 -13.68 43.18 7.39
N GLN A 46 -14.01 41.92 7.70
CA GLN A 46 -13.15 41.05 8.51
C GLN A 46 -12.27 40.19 7.61
N THR A 47 -11.01 40.01 8.00
CA THR A 47 -10.05 39.14 7.33
C THR A 47 -9.48 38.17 8.36
N TYR A 48 -9.48 36.89 8.03
CA TYR A 48 -8.90 35.84 8.86
C TYR A 48 -8.05 34.89 8.02
N TRP A 49 -6.99 34.38 8.62
CA TRP A 49 -6.14 33.36 8.03
C TRP A 49 -6.47 32.01 8.67
N LYS A 50 -6.68 30.99 7.85
CA LYS A 50 -6.87 29.62 8.31
C LYS A 50 -5.91 28.69 7.60
N ALA A 51 -5.57 27.57 8.24
CA ALA A 51 -4.82 26.51 7.58
C ALA A 51 -5.58 26.00 6.37
N ASN A 52 -4.87 25.74 5.27
CA ASN A 52 -5.44 25.15 4.08
C ASN A 52 -5.94 23.72 4.40
N PRO A 53 -7.24 23.42 4.19
CA PRO A 53 -7.80 22.09 4.48
C PRO A 53 -7.08 20.94 3.74
N ALA A 54 -6.46 21.23 2.60
CA ALA A 54 -5.68 20.26 1.84
C ALA A 54 -4.49 19.72 2.64
N VAL A 55 -3.91 20.52 3.56
CA VAL A 55 -2.78 20.09 4.41
C VAL A 55 -3.22 18.96 5.36
N SER A 56 -4.36 19.13 6.03
CA SER A 56 -4.88 18.10 6.94
C SER A 56 -5.31 16.84 6.19
N GLU A 57 -5.94 16.99 5.02
CA GLU A 57 -6.35 15.82 4.23
C GLU A 57 -5.13 15.07 3.67
N LYS A 58 -4.07 15.78 3.27
CA LYS A 58 -2.82 15.16 2.81
C LYS A 58 -2.22 14.26 3.89
N ASN A 59 -2.19 14.72 5.14
CA ASN A 59 -1.70 13.92 6.27
C ASN A 59 -2.56 12.68 6.52
N ARG A 60 -3.87 12.79 6.33
CA ARG A 60 -4.81 11.66 6.43
C ARG A 60 -4.55 10.62 5.33
N ILE A 61 -4.38 11.06 4.08
CA ILE A 61 -4.02 10.18 2.95
C ILE A 61 -2.67 9.51 3.18
N ASN A 62 -1.66 10.23 3.67
CA ASN A 62 -0.35 9.66 4.00
C ASN A 62 -0.47 8.50 5.01
N SER A 63 -1.28 8.70 6.04
CA SER A 63 -1.53 7.67 7.06
C SER A 63 -2.21 6.44 6.48
N ALA A 64 -3.15 6.63 5.55
CA ALA A 64 -3.80 5.55 4.81
C ALA A 64 -2.82 4.79 3.89
N LEU A 65 -1.92 5.50 3.19
CA LEU A 65 -0.87 4.90 2.37
C LEU A 65 0.07 4.03 3.20
N ILE A 66 0.59 4.53 4.32
CA ILE A 66 1.46 3.78 5.24
C ILE A 66 0.75 2.53 5.77
N THR A 67 -0.55 2.61 6.02
CA THR A 67 -1.34 1.47 6.50
C THR A 67 -1.48 0.40 5.41
N LEU A 68 -1.80 0.80 4.18
CA LEU A 68 -1.85 -0.10 3.03
C LEU A 68 -0.48 -0.73 2.72
N GLU A 69 0.61 0.02 2.88
CA GLU A 69 1.98 -0.49 2.69
C GLU A 69 2.29 -1.66 3.62
N LYS A 70 1.86 -1.57 4.89
CA LYS A 70 2.02 -2.66 5.87
C LYS A 70 1.20 -3.90 5.51
N ASP A 71 0.10 -3.75 4.77
CA ASP A 71 -0.77 -4.84 4.35
C ASP A 71 -0.23 -5.65 3.16
N PHE A 72 0.76 -5.12 2.42
CA PHE A 72 1.46 -5.87 1.37
C PHE A 72 2.45 -6.86 1.99
N LYS A 73 1.93 -8.01 2.43
CA LYS A 73 2.77 -9.10 2.96
C LYS A 73 3.57 -9.74 1.81
N PRO A 74 4.85 -10.09 2.01
CA PRO A 74 5.58 -10.89 1.04
C PRO A 74 4.87 -12.24 0.87
N VAL A 75 4.71 -12.69 -0.39
CA VAL A 75 4.17 -14.02 -0.68
C VAL A 75 5.05 -15.04 0.03
N LYS A 76 4.51 -15.68 1.08
CA LYS A 76 5.15 -16.82 1.74
C LYS A 76 5.19 -17.94 0.70
N THR A 77 6.35 -18.17 0.11
CA THR A 77 6.59 -19.42 -0.62
C THR A 77 6.53 -20.54 0.40
N THR A 78 5.40 -21.25 0.46
CA THR A 78 5.36 -22.54 1.14
C THR A 78 6.40 -23.44 0.46
N PRO A 79 7.32 -24.08 1.21
CA PRO A 79 8.20 -25.07 0.63
C PRO A 79 7.32 -26.17 0.04
N LYS A 80 7.36 -26.33 -1.29
CA LYS A 80 6.70 -27.43 -1.99
C LYS A 80 7.25 -28.74 -1.42
N ALA A 81 6.38 -29.55 -0.82
CA ALA A 81 6.72 -30.89 -0.34
C ALA A 81 7.38 -31.67 -1.49
N SER A 82 8.66 -32.02 -1.34
CA SER A 82 9.36 -32.90 -2.25
C SER A 82 8.81 -34.32 -2.09
N LYS A 83 7.94 -34.73 -3.01
CA LYS A 83 7.75 -36.15 -3.29
C LYS A 83 8.96 -36.63 -4.10
N THR A 84 9.80 -37.46 -3.50
CA THR A 84 10.58 -38.45 -4.26
C THR A 84 10.54 -39.74 -3.46
N ALA A 85 9.73 -40.67 -3.95
CA ALA A 85 9.90 -42.08 -3.65
C ALA A 85 11.14 -42.56 -4.43
N THR A 86 12.07 -43.20 -3.73
CA THR A 86 12.90 -44.25 -4.33
C THR A 86 12.97 -45.39 -3.34
N THR A 87 12.31 -46.47 -3.73
CA THR A 87 12.43 -47.85 -3.27
C THR A 87 13.90 -48.29 -3.18
N SER A 88 14.26 -48.93 -2.08
CA SER A 88 15.34 -49.92 -2.04
C SER A 88 14.88 -51.09 -1.20
N ASP A 89 14.13 -51.99 -1.83
CA ASP A 89 14.14 -53.39 -1.46
C ASP A 89 15.51 -53.95 -1.83
N GLU A 90 16.28 -54.44 -0.86
CA GLU A 90 17.08 -55.65 -1.08
C GLU A 90 17.33 -56.37 0.25
N LYS A 91 16.73 -57.56 0.34
CA LYS A 91 17.03 -58.58 1.34
C LYS A 91 18.41 -59.18 1.07
N GLY A 92 19.19 -59.39 2.14
CA GLY A 92 20.37 -60.25 2.16
C GLY A 92 21.28 -59.83 3.32
N GLY A 93 21.73 -60.66 4.24
CA GLY A 93 21.66 -62.10 4.38
C GLY A 93 21.93 -62.49 5.85
N LEU A 94 21.70 -63.77 6.10
CA LEU A 94 21.78 -64.47 7.37
C LEU A 94 23.22 -65.00 7.56
N VAL A 95 23.93 -64.60 8.63
CA VAL A 95 24.86 -65.43 9.43
C VAL A 95 25.23 -64.71 10.72
#